data_AF-A0A7V6HDZ5-F1
#
_entry.id   AF-A0A7V6HDZ5-F1
#
_cell.length_a   1.000
_cell.length_b   1.000
_cell.length_c   1.000
_cell.angle_alpha   90.00
_cell.angle_beta   90.00
_cell.angle_gamma   90.00
#
_symmetry.space_group_name_H-M   'P 1'
#
loop_
_entity.id
_entity.type
_entity.pdbx_description
1 polymer ?
#
loop_
_entity_poly.entity_id
_entity_poly.type
_entity_poly.pdbx_seq_one_letter_code
_entity_poly.pdbx_strand_id
1 'polypeptide(L)' 'MSEKSRVCIGKHEGHLCVLASQSQFEMIKQVTKEPTHICFNCGRVADKEENLCNPMPLE' A
#
# COMPACT_ATOMS: atom_id res chain seq x y z
N MET A 1 -6.48 -22.02 4.31
CA MET A 1 -5.65 -20.82 4.51
C MET A 1 -6.57 -19.62 4.42
N SER A 2 -6.89 -18.99 5.56
CA SER A 2 -7.97 -18.00 5.67
C SER A 2 -7.58 -16.65 5.06
N GLU A 3 -8.18 -16.30 3.93
CA GLU A 3 -8.08 -14.98 3.30
C GLU A 3 -8.86 -13.95 4.14
N LYS A 4 -8.14 -13.25 5.02
CA LYS A 4 -8.69 -12.08 5.72
C LYS A 4 -8.96 -10.97 4.69
N SER A 5 -10.22 -10.84 4.31
CA SER A 5 -10.74 -9.71 3.54
C SER A 5 -10.44 -8.39 4.26
N ARG A 6 -9.33 -7.75 3.89
CA ARG A 6 -9.01 -6.37 4.25
C ARG A 6 -9.90 -5.48 3.40
N VAL A 7 -11.03 -5.07 3.96
CA VAL A 7 -11.98 -4.14 3.31
C VAL A 7 -11.25 -2.79 3.14
N CYS A 8 -10.70 -2.52 1.94
CA CYS A 8 -10.30 -1.16 1.57
C CYS A 8 -11.54 -0.45 0.99
N ILE A 9 -11.74 0.79 1.43
CA ILE A 9 -12.84 1.68 1.07
C ILE A 9 -12.30 2.72 0.07
N GLY A 10 -12.64 2.60 -1.23
CA GLY A 10 -12.21 3.57 -2.27
C GLY A 10 -11.99 2.97 -3.67
N LYS A 11 -11.61 3.81 -4.64
CA LYS A 11 -11.13 3.39 -5.98
C LYS A 11 -9.74 2.78 -5.83
N HIS A 12 -9.60 1.50 -6.17
CA HIS A 12 -8.45 0.64 -5.89
C HIS A 12 -7.33 0.66 -6.96
N GLU A 13 -7.42 1.55 -7.93
CA GLU A 13 -6.47 1.65 -9.05
C GLU A 13 -5.20 2.38 -8.58
N GLY A 14 -4.28 1.67 -7.92
CA GLY A 14 -2.95 2.21 -7.57
C GLY A 14 -2.45 1.91 -6.16
N HIS A 15 -3.29 1.42 -5.25
CA HIS A 15 -2.85 1.15 -3.88
C HIS A 15 -1.95 -0.10 -3.79
N LEU A 16 -0.93 -0.05 -2.93
CA LEU A 16 0.03 -1.14 -2.73
C LEU A 16 -0.61 -2.50 -2.39
N CYS A 17 -1.82 -2.52 -1.81
CA CYS A 17 -2.55 -3.76 -1.56
C CYS A 17 -2.85 -4.52 -2.86
N VAL A 18 -3.22 -3.81 -3.92
CA VAL A 18 -3.51 -4.39 -5.24
C VAL A 18 -2.23 -4.71 -5.99
N LEU A 19 -1.23 -3.82 -5.94
CA LEU A 19 0.08 -4.10 -6.54
C LEU A 19 0.68 -5.38 -5.97
N ALA A 20 0.52 -5.61 -4.66
CA ALA A 20 1.01 -6.83 -4.02
C ALA A 20 0.17 -8.07 -4.34
N SER A 21 -1.15 -7.96 -4.52
CA SER A 21 -1.96 -9.10 -4.95
C SER A 21 -1.70 -9.48 -6.41
N GLN A 22 -1.37 -8.49 -7.25
CA GLN A 22 -0.96 -8.68 -8.65
C GLN A 22 0.53 -9.02 -8.80
N SER A 23 1.26 -9.22 -7.71
CA SER A 23 2.71 -9.52 -7.73
C SER A 23 3.54 -8.48 -8.51
N GLN A 24 3.08 -7.24 -8.58
CA GLN A 24 3.76 -6.12 -9.25
C GLN A 24 4.89 -5.55 -8.37
N PHE A 25 5.82 -6.40 -7.96
CA PHE A 25 6.90 -6.05 -7.03
C PHE A 25 7.84 -4.97 -7.59
N GLU A 26 7.96 -4.84 -8.91
CA GLU A 26 8.76 -3.78 -9.54
C GLU A 26 8.20 -2.40 -9.26
N MET A 27 6.88 -2.22 -9.42
CA MET A 27 6.21 -0.95 -9.08
C MET A 27 6.31 -0.66 -7.59
N ILE A 28 6.11 -1.68 -6.74
CA ILE A 28 6.27 -1.54 -5.28
C ILE A 28 7.68 -1.03 -4.97
N LYS A 29 8.73 -1.65 -5.51
CA LYS A 29 10.11 -1.19 -5.30
C LYS A 29 10.36 0.25 -5.74
N GLN A 30 9.63 0.75 -6.74
CA GLN A 30 9.77 2.14 -7.19
C GLN A 30 9.10 3.14 -6.25
N VAL A 31 8.00 2.75 -5.60
CA VAL A 31 7.22 3.61 -4.69
C VAL A 31 7.51 3.36 -3.21
N THR A 32 8.46 2.48 -2.89
CA THR A 32 8.93 2.19 -1.52
C THR A 32 10.44 2.38 -1.40
N LYS A 33 11.05 3.26 -2.21
CA LYS A 33 12.50 3.50 -2.14
C LYS A 33 12.87 4.27 -0.87
N GLU A 34 12.07 5.28 -0.54
CA GLU A 34 12.22 6.16 0.61
C GLU A 34 10.86 6.33 1.28
N PRO A 35 10.38 5.27 1.97
CA PRO A 35 9.04 5.27 2.51
C PRO A 35 8.90 6.32 3.63
N THR A 36 8.13 7.37 3.35
CA THR A 36 7.79 8.43 4.31
C THR A 36 6.39 8.26 4.89
N HIS A 37 5.59 7.34 4.34
CA HIS A 37 4.23 7.08 4.78
C HIS A 37 3.99 5.58 4.99
N ILE A 38 3.17 5.24 5.98
CA ILE A 38 2.70 3.89 6.27
C ILE A 38 1.17 3.83 6.23
N CYS A 39 0.62 2.78 5.64
CA CYS A 39 -0.82 2.54 5.66
C CYS A 39 -1.21 1.94 7.01
N PHE A 40 -1.99 2.67 7.80
CA PHE A 40 -2.46 2.19 9.11
C PHE A 40 -3.28 0.89 9.01
N ASN A 41 -3.99 0.68 7.90
CA ASN A 41 -4.88 -0.47 7.74
C ASN A 41 -4.14 -1.78 7.43
N CYS A 42 -3.03 -1.72 6.68
CA CYS A 42 -2.35 -2.91 6.16
C CYS A 42 -0.86 -2.98 6.49
N GLY A 43 -0.28 -1.93 7.08
CA GLY A 43 1.13 -1.84 7.45
C GLY A 43 2.09 -1.70 6.26
N ARG A 44 1.58 -1.45 5.05
CA ARG A 44 2.44 -1.23 3.87
C ARG A 44 2.98 0.18 3.88
N VAL A 45 4.22 0.35 3.45
CA VAL A 45 4.88 1.65 3.40
C VAL A 45 4.97 2.15 1.96
N ALA A 46 4.99 3.46 1.76
CA ALA A 46 5.23 4.09 0.46
C ALA A 46 5.86 5.47 0.63
N ASP A 47 6.54 5.89 -0.43
CA ASP A 47 7.22 7.19 -0.53
C ASP A 47 6.21 8.34 -0.59
N LYS A 48 4.98 8.04 -1.03
CA LYS A 48 3.89 8.99 -1.12
C LYS A 48 2.60 8.41 -0.58
N GLU A 49 1.82 9.27 0.07
CA GLU A 49 0.53 8.93 0.66
C GLU A 49 -0.51 8.43 -0.36
N GLU A 50 -0.45 8.91 -1.60
CA GLU A 50 -1.36 8.53 -2.71
C GLU A 50 -1.34 7.03 -3.05
N ASN A 51 -0.26 6.33 -2.69
CA ASN A 51 -0.11 4.90 -2.95
C ASN A 51 -0.72 4.01 -1.84
N LEU A 52 -1.34 4.61 -0.83
CA LEU A 52 -1.83 3.93 0.38
C LEU A 52 -3.33 4.21 0.62
N CYS A 53 -4.08 3.20 1.07
CA CYS A 53 -5.52 3.38 1.39
C CYS A 53 -5.77 4.31 2.58
N ASN A 54 -4.85 4.33 3.56
CA ASN A 54 -4.98 5.14 4.78
C ASN A 54 -3.57 5.55 5.26
N PRO A 55 -2.96 6.53 4.58
CA PRO A 55 -1.59 6.94 4.84
C PRO A 55 -1.46 7.64 6.19
N MET A 56 -0.37 7.34 6.90
CA MET A 56 0.12 8.09 8.04
C MET A 56 1.61 8.38 7.84
N PRO A 57 2.11 9.54 8.28
CA PRO A 57 3.54 9.84 8.20
C PRO A 57 4.35 8.87 9.08
N LEU A 58 5.49 8.41 8.54
CA LEU A 58 6.57 7.76 9.27
C LEU A 58 7.53 8.87 9.72
N GLU A 59 7.38 9.36 10.96
CA GLU A 59 8.41 10.19 11.60
C GLU A 59 9.66 9.37 11.97
#